data_AF-A0A935F6U2-F1
#
_entry.id   AF-A0A935F6U2-F1
#
_cell.length_a   1.000
_cell.length_b   1.000
_cell.length_c   1.000
_cell.angle_alpha   90.00
_cell.angle_beta   90.00
_cell.angle_gamma   90.00
#
_symmetry.space_group_name_H-M   'P 1'
#
loop_
_entity.id
_entity.type
_entity.pdbx_description
1 polymer ?
#
loop_
_entity_poly.entity_id
_entity_poly.type
_entity_poly.pdbx_seq_one_letter_code
_entity_poly.pdbx_strand_id
1 'polypeptide(L)'
;MLLGKQYERYHVALAWAIYRLATEIAESGTKLSAKATYQRRVDRIEWNEVKLDRADLVLRSYPTSALSQDPAERRAELAEWVNSGFIPPEMARALLEFPDLEEFQRVEDAPRQLIEDIIWRLLDADLRDDEAVEALYIAPQPSFDLTLCVRLGSLHYARALLDGAAQENLDLLMRFVTDAQQMIPPPITPMAPPEMAPSQTPAG
;
A
#
# COMPACT_ATOMS: atom_id res chain seq x y z
N MET A 1 6.41 -10.60 -33.65
CA MET A 1 7.05 -11.04 -32.38
C MET A 1 8.57 -10.76 -32.27
N LEU A 2 9.31 -10.43 -33.33
CA LEU A 2 10.76 -10.15 -33.25
C LEU A 2 11.08 -8.76 -32.66
N LEU A 3 10.25 -7.75 -32.94
CA LEU A 3 10.47 -6.35 -32.55
C LEU A 3 10.37 -6.14 -31.03
N GLY A 4 9.39 -6.76 -30.36
CA GLY A 4 9.22 -6.63 -28.90
C GLY A 4 10.41 -7.19 -28.11
N LYS A 5 10.91 -8.38 -28.49
CA LYS A 5 12.11 -8.97 -27.87
C LYS A 5 13.39 -8.17 -28.13
N GLN A 6 13.50 -7.53 -29.29
CA GLN A 6 14.62 -6.63 -29.60
C GLN A 6 14.55 -5.34 -28.77
N TYR A 7 13.34 -4.80 -28.59
CA TYR A 7 13.10 -3.62 -27.76
C TYR A 7 13.43 -3.89 -26.29
N GLU A 8 12.96 -5.02 -25.75
CA GLU A 8 13.30 -5.48 -24.40
C GLU A 8 14.82 -5.63 -24.22
N ARG A 9 15.50 -6.33 -25.15
CA ARG A 9 16.96 -6.49 -25.10
C ARG A 9 17.69 -5.16 -25.14
N TYR A 10 17.21 -4.21 -25.92
CA TYR A 10 17.77 -2.86 -25.99
C TYR A 10 17.68 -2.14 -24.64
N HIS A 11 16.52 -2.19 -23.97
CA HIS A 11 16.33 -1.55 -22.66
C HIS A 11 17.18 -2.19 -21.57
N VAL A 12 17.29 -3.52 -21.56
CA VAL A 12 18.17 -4.24 -20.62
C VAL A 12 19.65 -3.90 -20.89
N ALA A 13 20.06 -3.80 -22.16
CA ALA A 13 21.43 -3.41 -22.51
C ALA A 13 21.74 -1.97 -22.11
N LEU A 14 20.78 -1.05 -22.29
CA LEU A 14 20.89 0.33 -21.86
C LEU A 14 21.03 0.44 -20.33
N ALA A 15 20.20 -0.31 -19.58
CA ALA A 15 20.29 -0.37 -18.13
C ALA A 15 21.68 -0.85 -17.65
N TRP A 16 22.25 -1.87 -18.30
CA TRP A 16 23.62 -2.30 -18.01
C TRP A 16 24.68 -1.24 -18.35
N ALA A 17 24.50 -0.49 -19.44
CA ALA A 17 25.41 0.60 -19.79
C ALA A 17 25.39 1.72 -18.74
N ILE A 18 24.20 2.08 -18.24
CA ILE A 18 24.01 3.05 -17.16
C ILE A 18 24.67 2.53 -15.87
N TYR A 19 24.42 1.27 -15.50
CA TYR A 19 25.02 0.63 -14.32
C TYR A 19 26.56 0.71 -14.35
N ARG A 20 27.15 0.37 -15.50
CA ARG A 20 28.60 0.40 -15.69
C ARG A 20 29.16 1.81 -15.54
N LEU A 21 28.57 2.79 -16.22
CA LEU A 21 29.00 4.18 -16.14
C LEU A 21 28.88 4.74 -14.72
N ALA A 22 27.77 4.44 -14.02
CA ALA A 22 27.58 4.84 -12.64
C ALA A 22 28.68 4.27 -11.72
N THR A 23 29.05 3.01 -11.93
CA THR A 23 30.13 2.34 -11.19
C THR A 23 31.49 2.97 -11.48
N GLU A 24 31.84 3.18 -12.76
CA GLU A 24 33.09 3.84 -13.18
C GLU A 24 33.22 5.25 -12.57
N ILE A 25 32.13 6.02 -12.54
CA ILE A 25 32.09 7.36 -11.93
C ILE A 25 32.34 7.26 -10.42
N ALA A 26 31.69 6.32 -9.73
CA ALA A 26 31.88 6.14 -8.30
C ALA A 26 33.31 5.70 -7.94
N GLU A 27 33.90 4.80 -8.74
CA GLU A 27 35.28 4.33 -8.57
C GLU A 27 36.33 5.43 -8.86
N SER A 28 35.99 6.43 -9.67
CA SER A 28 36.85 7.61 -9.89
C SER A 28 36.98 8.52 -8.67
N GLY A 29 36.25 8.22 -7.59
CA GLY A 29 36.18 9.04 -6.38
C GLY A 29 35.10 10.13 -6.43
N THR A 30 34.34 10.22 -7.52
CA THR A 30 33.21 11.14 -7.65
C THR A 30 32.00 10.58 -6.91
N LYS A 31 31.40 11.39 -6.03
CA LYS A 31 30.14 11.01 -5.37
C LYS A 31 28.99 11.08 -6.37
N LEU A 32 28.41 9.93 -6.68
CA LEU A 32 27.23 9.80 -7.52
C LEU A 32 26.02 9.47 -6.65
N SER A 33 24.95 10.25 -6.82
CA SER A 33 23.70 10.06 -6.08
C SER A 33 22.50 10.39 -6.96
N ALA A 34 21.39 9.73 -6.68
CA ALA A 34 20.10 10.03 -7.28
C ALA A 34 19.12 10.49 -6.20
N LYS A 35 18.18 11.36 -6.58
CA LYS A 35 17.01 11.65 -5.74
C LYS A 35 15.94 10.62 -6.06
N ALA A 36 15.55 9.84 -5.07
CA ALA A 36 14.36 9.01 -5.12
C ALA A 36 13.22 9.78 -4.46
N THR A 37 12.03 9.73 -5.06
CA THR A 37 10.82 10.23 -4.43
C THR A 37 9.96 9.04 -4.09
N TYR A 38 9.77 8.80 -2.79
CA TYR A 38 8.88 7.77 -2.30
C TYR A 38 7.79 8.46 -1.46
N GLN A 39 6.53 8.32 -1.89
CA GLN A 39 5.33 8.75 -1.16
C GLN A 39 5.50 10.08 -0.38
N ARG A 40 6.01 11.12 -1.07
CA ARG A 40 6.20 12.52 -0.59
C ARG A 40 7.48 12.82 0.19
N ARG A 41 8.38 11.86 0.42
CA ARG A 41 9.77 12.10 0.87
C ARG A 41 10.72 12.08 -0.31
N VAL A 42 11.69 13.00 -0.29
CA VAL A 42 12.76 13.08 -1.28
C VAL A 42 14.05 12.65 -0.60
N ASP A 43 14.42 11.40 -0.82
CA ASP A 43 15.66 10.84 -0.27
C ASP A 43 16.75 10.89 -1.33
N ARG A 44 17.96 11.21 -0.88
CA ARG A 44 19.16 11.15 -1.72
C ARG A 44 19.84 9.83 -1.43
N ILE A 45 19.89 8.96 -2.44
CA ILE A 45 20.51 7.65 -2.36
C ILE A 45 21.89 7.75 -3.01
N GLU A 46 22.93 7.43 -2.27
CA GLU A 46 24.30 7.39 -2.81
C GLU A 46 24.55 6.04 -3.49
N TRP A 47 25.21 6.06 -4.66
CA TRP A 47 25.45 4.84 -5.45
C TRP A 47 26.19 3.74 -4.66
N ASN A 48 27.13 4.15 -3.81
CA ASN A 48 27.92 3.21 -3.00
C ASN A 48 27.12 2.48 -1.92
N GLU A 49 25.92 2.98 -1.55
CA GLU A 49 25.04 2.34 -0.58
C GLU A 49 24.20 1.22 -1.22
N VAL A 50 23.98 1.29 -2.53
CA VAL A 50 23.03 0.41 -3.24
C VAL A 50 23.66 -0.43 -4.35
N LYS A 51 24.92 -0.20 -4.71
CA LYS A 51 25.60 -0.99 -5.74
C LYS A 51 25.68 -2.45 -5.32
N LEU A 52 25.25 -3.35 -6.21
CA LEU A 52 25.30 -4.79 -6.04
C LEU A 52 26.17 -5.39 -7.13
N ASP A 53 26.86 -6.48 -6.85
CA ASP A 53 27.62 -7.14 -7.91
C ASP A 53 26.70 -7.62 -9.04
N ARG A 54 27.22 -7.54 -10.27
CA ARG A 54 26.47 -7.93 -11.47
C ARG A 54 25.95 -9.37 -11.40
N ALA A 55 26.66 -10.25 -10.70
CA ALA A 55 26.26 -11.65 -10.52
C ALA A 55 24.99 -11.80 -9.65
N ASP A 56 24.74 -10.84 -8.77
CA ASP A 56 23.63 -10.85 -7.82
C ASP A 56 22.44 -10.02 -8.32
N LEU A 57 22.53 -9.46 -9.53
CA LEU A 57 21.54 -8.58 -10.14
C LEU A 57 20.85 -9.25 -11.34
N VAL A 58 19.52 -9.33 -11.26
CA VAL A 58 18.68 -9.76 -12.38
C VAL A 58 17.86 -8.58 -12.89
N LEU A 59 18.24 -8.04 -14.05
CA LEU A 59 17.44 -7.04 -14.76
C LEU A 59 16.32 -7.73 -15.56
N ARG A 60 15.07 -7.34 -15.30
CA ARG A 60 13.90 -7.75 -16.09
C ARG A 60 13.20 -6.51 -16.64
N SER A 61 12.79 -6.57 -17.89
CA SER A 61 11.92 -5.56 -18.47
C SER A 61 10.48 -5.94 -18.17
N TYR A 62 9.76 -5.05 -17.50
CA TYR A 62 8.31 -5.11 -17.40
C TYR A 62 7.71 -3.96 -18.22
N PRO A 63 6.50 -4.12 -18.77
CA PRO A 63 5.77 -2.97 -19.31
C PRO A 63 5.57 -1.94 -18.19
N THR A 64 5.70 -0.66 -18.53
CA THR A 64 5.61 0.46 -17.57
C THR A 64 4.28 0.47 -16.80
N SER A 65 3.23 -0.07 -17.39
CA SER A 65 1.94 -0.32 -16.73
C SER A 65 1.40 -1.67 -17.21
N ALA A 66 0.85 -2.45 -16.28
CA ALA A 66 0.06 -3.64 -16.62
C ALA A 66 -1.31 -3.26 -17.20
N LEU A 67 -1.78 -2.04 -16.91
CA LEU A 67 -3.02 -1.47 -17.44
C LEU A 67 -2.76 -0.73 -18.74
N SER A 68 -3.72 -0.77 -19.67
CA SER A 68 -3.66 0.02 -20.91
C SER A 68 -3.50 1.52 -20.61
N GLN A 69 -2.77 2.21 -21.49
CA GLN A 69 -2.61 3.66 -21.43
C GLN A 69 -3.83 4.41 -22.00
N ASP A 70 -4.67 3.71 -22.77
CA ASP A 70 -5.94 4.26 -23.25
C ASP A 70 -7.00 4.26 -22.12
N PRO A 71 -7.67 5.39 -21.83
CA PRO A 71 -8.65 5.48 -20.75
C PRO A 71 -9.89 4.59 -20.92
N ALA A 72 -10.28 4.24 -22.15
CA ALA A 72 -11.43 3.37 -22.40
C ALA A 72 -11.06 1.91 -22.20
N GLU A 73 -9.90 1.49 -22.70
CA GLU A 73 -9.37 0.13 -22.48
C GLU A 73 -9.06 -0.11 -21.00
N ARG A 74 -8.43 0.85 -20.32
CA ARG A 74 -8.15 0.76 -18.87
C ARG A 74 -9.42 0.55 -18.03
N ARG A 75 -10.51 1.25 -18.37
CA ARG A 75 -11.81 1.04 -17.72
C ARG A 75 -12.36 -0.36 -17.94
N ALA A 76 -12.24 -0.88 -19.15
CA ALA A 76 -12.71 -2.22 -19.48
C ALA A 76 -11.93 -3.29 -18.70
N GLU A 77 -10.59 -3.18 -18.68
CA GLU A 77 -9.71 -4.06 -17.90
C GLU A 77 -10.03 -4.02 -16.40
N LEU A 78 -10.16 -2.82 -15.82
CA LEU A 78 -10.48 -2.67 -14.40
C LEU A 78 -11.89 -3.19 -14.06
N ALA A 79 -12.87 -3.00 -14.94
CA ALA A 79 -14.21 -3.56 -14.74
C ALA A 79 -14.18 -5.10 -14.78
N GLU A 80 -13.39 -5.70 -15.67
CA GLU A 80 -13.18 -7.15 -15.71
C GLU A 80 -12.50 -7.66 -14.44
N TRP A 81 -11.49 -6.95 -13.94
CA TRP A 81 -10.78 -7.31 -12.71
C TRP A 81 -11.67 -7.22 -11.46
N VAL A 82 -12.57 -6.25 -11.41
CA VAL A 82 -13.58 -6.17 -10.34
C VAL A 82 -14.60 -7.30 -10.47
N ASN A 83 -15.12 -7.56 -11.67
CA ASN A 83 -16.12 -8.61 -11.88
C ASN A 83 -15.58 -10.02 -11.62
N SER A 84 -14.29 -10.25 -11.90
CA SER A 84 -13.59 -11.50 -11.59
C SER A 84 -13.16 -11.62 -10.13
N GLY A 85 -13.30 -10.55 -9.33
CA GLY A 85 -12.85 -10.50 -7.94
C GLY A 85 -11.33 -10.41 -7.77
N PHE A 86 -10.59 -10.13 -8.85
CA PHE A 86 -9.14 -9.95 -8.82
C PHE A 86 -8.73 -8.72 -7.99
N ILE A 87 -9.52 -7.65 -8.05
CA ILE A 87 -9.37 -6.46 -7.20
C ILE A 87 -10.72 -6.01 -6.64
N PRO A 88 -10.76 -5.36 -5.47
CA PRO A 88 -12.00 -4.79 -4.96
C PRO A 88 -12.37 -3.50 -5.73
N PRO A 89 -13.66 -3.10 -5.75
CA PRO A 89 -14.12 -1.91 -6.47
C PRO A 89 -13.43 -0.61 -6.04
N GLU A 90 -13.09 -0.46 -4.76
CA GLU A 90 -12.35 0.70 -4.27
C GLU A 90 -10.97 0.84 -4.93
N MET A 91 -10.27 -0.28 -5.18
CA MET A 91 -8.97 -0.27 -5.84
C MET A 91 -9.09 0.15 -7.30
N ALA A 92 -10.14 -0.31 -7.99
CA ALA A 92 -10.37 0.07 -9.38
C ALA A 92 -10.63 1.57 -9.54
N ARG A 93 -11.31 2.22 -8.59
CA ARG A 93 -11.54 3.67 -8.62
C ARG A 93 -10.25 4.46 -8.45
N ALA A 94 -9.39 4.07 -7.50
CA ALA A 94 -8.09 4.71 -7.31
C ALA A 94 -7.17 4.59 -8.54
N LEU A 95 -7.30 3.51 -9.32
CA LEU A 95 -6.55 3.29 -10.56
C LEU A 95 -7.15 4.02 -11.79
N LEU A 96 -8.41 4.46 -11.70
CA LEU A 96 -9.09 5.22 -12.73
C LEU A 96 -8.84 6.72 -12.53
N GLU A 97 -7.65 7.19 -12.90
CA GLU A 97 -7.33 8.62 -12.90
C GLU A 97 -8.14 9.35 -13.97
N PHE A 98 -9.25 9.97 -13.57
CA PHE A 98 -10.10 10.77 -14.45
C PHE A 98 -9.83 12.26 -14.22
N PRO A 99 -9.33 13.00 -15.22
CA PRO A 99 -8.90 14.39 -15.04
C PRO A 99 -10.02 15.33 -14.59
N ASP A 100 -11.28 14.99 -14.85
CA ASP A 100 -12.48 15.72 -14.45
C ASP A 100 -13.01 15.34 -13.06
N LEU A 101 -12.60 14.19 -12.51
CA LEU A 101 -13.00 13.69 -11.19
C LEU A 101 -11.85 13.67 -10.17
N GLU A 102 -10.65 14.13 -10.56
CA GLU A 102 -9.44 14.08 -9.74
C GLU A 102 -9.65 14.62 -8.31
N GLU A 103 -10.34 15.75 -8.15
CA GLU A 103 -10.55 16.33 -6.82
C GLU A 103 -11.51 15.49 -5.97
N PHE A 104 -12.56 14.95 -6.58
CA PHE A 104 -13.51 14.07 -5.90
C PHE A 104 -12.83 12.75 -5.51
N GLN A 105 -12.08 12.14 -6.42
CA GLN A 105 -11.30 10.93 -6.16
C GLN A 105 -10.26 11.15 -5.06
N ARG A 106 -9.56 12.29 -5.09
CA ARG A 106 -8.57 12.61 -4.05
C ARG A 106 -9.18 12.67 -2.65
N VAL A 107 -10.38 13.23 -2.52
CA VAL A 107 -11.08 13.30 -1.23
C VAL A 107 -11.62 11.93 -0.81
N GLU A 108 -12.24 11.18 -1.73
CA GLU A 108 -12.77 9.84 -1.47
C GLU A 108 -11.67 8.83 -1.11
N ASP A 109 -10.48 8.92 -1.72
CA ASP A 109 -9.35 8.05 -1.45
C ASP A 109 -8.54 8.49 -0.20
N ALA A 110 -8.75 9.71 0.28
CA ALA A 110 -7.98 10.28 1.40
C ALA A 110 -7.99 9.42 2.68
N PRO A 111 -9.12 8.83 3.13
CA PRO A 111 -9.14 7.97 4.31
C PRO A 111 -8.21 6.77 4.16
N ARG A 112 -8.20 6.14 2.99
CA ARG A 112 -7.33 5.00 2.70
C ARG A 112 -5.86 5.41 2.70
N GLN A 113 -5.53 6.49 2.00
CA GLN A 113 -4.16 7.01 1.91
C GLN A 113 -3.60 7.38 3.29
N LEU A 114 -4.43 7.98 4.15
CA LEU A 114 -4.06 8.30 5.53
C LEU A 114 -3.72 7.04 6.32
N ILE A 115 -4.55 5.99 6.24
CA ILE A 115 -4.33 4.73 6.95
C ILE A 115 -3.05 4.06 6.45
N GLU A 116 -2.82 4.03 5.14
CA GLU A 116 -1.60 3.47 4.55
C GLU A 116 -0.34 4.24 4.98
N ASP A 117 -0.39 5.58 5.03
CA ASP A 117 0.72 6.42 5.54
C ASP A 117 1.00 6.15 7.02
N ILE A 118 -0.03 6.01 7.86
CA ILE A 118 0.13 5.65 9.27
C ILE A 118 0.82 4.29 9.39
N ILE A 119 0.31 3.27 8.70
CA ILE A 119 0.89 1.91 8.72
C ILE A 119 2.36 1.95 8.31
N TRP A 120 2.69 2.68 7.24
CA TRP A 120 4.05 2.79 6.76
C TRP A 120 4.97 3.44 7.80
N ARG A 121 4.53 4.53 8.45
CA ARG A 121 5.32 5.20 9.51
C ARG A 121 5.57 4.30 10.71
N LEU A 122 4.60 3.46 11.09
CA LEU A 122 4.79 2.50 12.18
C LEU A 122 5.79 1.40 11.79
N LEU A 123 5.78 0.97 10.52
CA LEU A 123 6.70 -0.04 10.02
C LEU A 123 8.12 0.47 9.73
N ASP A 124 8.29 1.77 9.47
CA ASP A 124 9.57 2.42 9.15
C ASP A 124 10.15 3.20 10.35
N ALA A 125 9.53 3.10 11.53
CA ALA A 125 9.99 3.80 12.72
C ALA A 125 11.41 3.33 13.12
N ASP A 126 12.34 4.28 13.32
CA ASP A 126 13.67 4.00 13.84
C ASP A 126 13.63 4.05 15.37
N LEU A 127 13.43 2.89 15.99
CA LEU A 127 13.16 2.75 17.43
C LEU A 127 14.43 2.62 18.28
N ARG A 128 15.53 3.24 17.86
CA ARG A 128 16.82 3.21 18.60
C ARG A 128 16.78 3.95 19.95
N ASP A 129 15.72 4.71 20.22
CA ASP A 129 15.53 5.48 21.44
C ASP A 129 14.09 5.28 21.96
N ASP A 130 13.95 4.80 23.20
CA ASP A 130 12.66 4.43 23.81
C ASP A 130 11.70 5.65 23.93
N GLU A 131 12.24 6.87 24.08
CA GLU A 131 11.43 8.10 24.08
C GLU A 131 10.87 8.46 22.69
N ALA A 132 11.50 8.00 21.61
CA ALA A 132 11.02 8.26 20.24
C ALA A 132 9.82 7.37 19.88
N VAL A 133 9.71 6.17 20.46
CA VAL A 133 8.67 5.18 20.15
C VAL A 133 7.27 5.73 20.41
N GLU A 134 7.01 6.31 21.59
CA GLU A 134 5.70 6.89 21.90
C GLU A 134 5.44 8.21 21.17
N ALA A 135 6.48 8.96 20.79
CA ALA A 135 6.34 10.15 19.97
C ALA A 135 5.94 9.81 18.51
N LEU A 136 6.28 8.62 18.04
CA LEU A 136 5.97 8.13 16.69
C LEU A 136 4.64 7.36 16.60
N TYR A 137 4.08 6.90 17.72
CA TYR A 137 2.82 6.17 17.69
C TYR A 137 1.64 7.07 17.33
N ILE A 138 0.96 6.73 16.23
CA ILE A 138 -0.26 7.42 15.78
C ILE A 138 -1.45 6.51 16.08
N ALA A 139 -2.18 6.83 17.15
CA ALA A 139 -3.38 6.09 17.53
C ALA A 139 -4.52 6.28 16.50
N PRO A 140 -5.35 5.25 16.27
CA PRO A 140 -6.55 5.41 15.46
C PRO A 140 -7.53 6.37 16.13
N GLN A 141 -8.27 7.14 15.32
CA GLN A 141 -9.28 8.07 15.81
C GLN A 141 -10.69 7.54 15.53
N PRO A 142 -11.71 7.88 16.36
CA PRO A 142 -13.09 7.45 16.12
C PRO A 142 -13.69 7.91 14.78
N SER A 143 -13.13 8.96 14.19
CA SER A 143 -13.52 9.49 12.87
C SER A 143 -12.95 8.69 11.69
N PHE A 144 -11.99 7.80 11.93
CA PHE A 144 -11.39 6.99 10.87
C PHE A 144 -12.35 5.89 10.43
N ASP A 145 -12.12 5.35 9.24
CA ASP A 145 -12.71 4.06 8.87
C ASP A 145 -11.98 2.95 9.65
N LEU A 146 -12.48 2.67 10.87
CA LEU A 146 -11.90 1.69 11.79
C LEU A 146 -11.90 0.27 11.20
N THR A 147 -12.89 -0.05 10.35
CA THR A 147 -12.94 -1.36 9.67
C THR A 147 -11.80 -1.47 8.66
N LEU A 148 -11.55 -0.39 7.92
CA LEU A 148 -10.43 -0.31 6.98
C LEU A 148 -9.08 -0.33 7.70
N CYS A 149 -8.95 0.35 8.85
CA CYS A 149 -7.75 0.28 9.71
C CYS A 149 -7.40 -1.16 10.08
N VAL A 150 -8.38 -1.92 10.59
CA VAL A 150 -8.20 -3.33 10.97
C VAL A 150 -7.84 -4.17 9.76
N ARG A 151 -8.55 -4.01 8.64
CA ARG A 151 -8.32 -4.79 7.41
C ARG A 151 -6.92 -4.55 6.84
N LEU A 152 -6.56 -3.30 6.55
CA LEU A 152 -5.27 -2.97 5.95
C LEU A 152 -4.12 -3.23 6.93
N GLY A 153 -4.26 -2.85 8.19
CA GLY A 153 -3.24 -3.11 9.20
C GLY A 153 -2.93 -4.59 9.35
N SER A 154 -3.95 -5.47 9.36
CA SER A 154 -3.75 -6.92 9.42
C SER A 154 -3.03 -7.48 8.19
N LEU A 155 -3.35 -6.98 6.98
CA LEU A 155 -2.69 -7.40 5.74
C LEU A 155 -1.22 -6.97 5.70
N HIS A 156 -0.94 -5.72 6.08
CA HIS A 156 0.42 -5.20 6.13
C HIS A 156 1.25 -5.85 7.24
N TYR A 157 0.65 -6.18 8.39
CA TYR A 157 1.30 -6.96 9.43
C TYR A 157 1.77 -8.33 8.92
N ALA A 158 0.87 -9.07 8.25
CA ALA A 158 1.22 -10.37 7.67
C ALA A 158 2.34 -10.25 6.61
N ARG A 159 2.32 -9.18 5.80
CA ARG A 159 3.38 -8.89 4.82
C ARG A 159 4.71 -8.58 5.49
N ALA A 160 4.72 -7.69 6.48
CA ALA A 160 5.91 -7.29 7.22
C ALA A 160 6.54 -8.47 7.98
N LEU A 161 5.70 -9.38 8.52
CA LEU A 161 6.15 -10.61 9.14
C LEU A 161 6.89 -11.53 8.17
N LEU A 162 6.41 -11.64 6.92
CA LEU A 162 7.09 -12.40 5.86
C LEU A 162 8.40 -11.75 5.42
N ASP A 163 8.43 -10.42 5.40
CA ASP A 163 9.61 -9.63 4.98
C ASP A 163 10.66 -9.51 6.10
N GLY A 164 10.40 -10.03 7.30
CA GLY A 164 11.34 -10.06 8.42
C GLY A 164 11.52 -8.70 9.11
N ALA A 165 10.46 -7.88 9.15
CA ALA A 165 10.48 -6.60 9.84
C ALA A 165 10.82 -6.75 11.34
N ALA A 166 11.39 -5.69 11.93
CA ALA A 166 11.75 -5.66 13.35
C ALA A 166 10.51 -5.91 14.24
N GLN A 167 10.70 -6.65 15.33
CA GLN A 167 9.59 -7.05 16.20
C GLN A 167 8.90 -5.84 16.82
N GLU A 168 9.67 -4.82 17.16
CA GLU A 168 9.19 -3.58 17.75
C GLU A 168 8.23 -2.83 16.79
N ASN A 169 8.53 -2.84 15.49
CA ASN A 169 7.68 -2.23 14.46
C ASN A 169 6.39 -3.06 14.24
N LEU A 170 6.50 -4.39 14.31
CA LEU A 170 5.36 -5.30 14.26
C LEU A 170 4.43 -5.09 15.46
N ASP A 171 4.99 -4.86 16.65
CA ASP A 171 4.24 -4.60 17.87
C ASP A 171 3.50 -3.26 17.80
N LEU A 172 4.12 -2.22 17.25
CA LEU A 172 3.46 -0.93 16.98
C LEU A 172 2.26 -1.07 16.05
N LEU A 173 2.43 -1.80 14.94
CA LEU A 173 1.33 -2.03 13.99
C LEU A 173 0.22 -2.88 14.62
N MET A 174 0.56 -3.91 15.40
CA MET A 174 -0.40 -4.74 16.11
C MET A 174 -1.19 -3.94 17.15
N ARG A 175 -0.54 -3.01 17.87
CA ARG A 175 -1.19 -2.07 18.78
C ARG A 175 -2.20 -1.20 18.04
N PHE A 176 -1.82 -0.61 16.91
CA PHE A 176 -2.73 0.18 16.07
C PHE A 176 -3.98 -0.60 15.64
N VAL A 177 -3.80 -1.84 15.17
CA VAL A 177 -4.92 -2.72 14.79
C VAL A 177 -5.82 -3.03 15.98
N THR A 178 -5.23 -3.33 17.13
CA THR A 178 -5.96 -3.67 18.36
C THR A 178 -6.77 -2.47 18.85
N ASP A 179 -6.16 -1.28 18.90
CA ASP A 179 -6.82 -0.04 19.30
C ASP A 179 -8.00 0.28 18.37
N ALA A 180 -7.83 0.11 17.06
CA ALA A 180 -8.90 0.33 16.09
C ALA A 180 -10.06 -0.67 16.30
N GLN A 181 -9.74 -1.93 16.53
CA GLN A 181 -10.73 -2.98 16.77
C GLN A 181 -11.56 -2.73 18.04
N GLN A 182 -10.95 -2.20 19.10
CA GLN A 182 -11.64 -1.86 20.35
C GLN A 182 -12.60 -0.68 20.20
N MET A 183 -12.37 0.20 19.23
CA MET A 183 -13.25 1.34 18.95
C MET A 183 -14.47 0.98 18.10
N ILE A 184 -14.50 -0.22 17.48
CA ILE A 184 -15.64 -0.68 16.69
C ILE A 184 -16.77 -1.09 17.64
N PRO A 185 -17.96 -0.44 17.60
CA PRO A 185 -19.07 -0.79 18.47
C PRO A 185 -19.56 -2.22 18.17
N PRO A 186 -19.99 -3.00 19.18
CA PRO A 186 -20.52 -4.33 18.97
C PRO A 186 -21.80 -4.26 18.10
N PRO A 187 -22.03 -5.24 17.22
CA PRO A 187 -23.24 -5.28 16.40
C PRO A 187 -24.48 -5.31 17.28
N ILE A 188 -25.40 -4.37 17.05
CA ILE A 188 -26.68 -4.30 17.76
C ILE A 188 -27.48 -5.53 17.35
N THR A 189 -27.68 -6.47 18.27
CA THR A 189 -28.58 -7.61 18.04
C THR A 189 -30.01 -7.09 17.94
N PRO A 190 -30.76 -7.40 16.87
CA PRO A 190 -32.17 -7.04 16.79
C PRO A 190 -32.90 -7.67 17.97
N MET A 191 -33.47 -6.83 18.84
CA MET A 191 -34.30 -7.28 19.95
C MET A 191 -35.46 -8.08 19.34
N ALA A 192 -35.58 -9.36 19.73
CA ALA A 192 -36.63 -10.23 19.23
C ALA A 192 -38.00 -9.55 19.42
N PRO A 193 -38.91 -9.58 18.42
CA PRO A 193 -40.23 -8.99 18.55
C PRO A 193 -40.91 -9.53 19.83
N PRO A 194 -41.61 -8.68 20.60
CA PRO A 194 -42.34 -9.15 21.78
C PRO A 194 -43.27 -10.29 21.38
N GLU A 195 -43.13 -11.44 22.03
CA GLU A 195 -44.12 -12.51 21.94
C GLU A 195 -45.48 -11.91 22.31
N MET A 196 -46.36 -11.79 21.31
CA MET A 196 -47.75 -11.45 21.55
C MET A 196 -48.33 -12.55 22.44
N ALA A 197 -48.63 -12.19 23.68
CA ALA A 197 -49.32 -13.06 24.62
C ALA A 197 -50.60 -13.61 23.97
N PRO A 198 -50.89 -14.93 24.09
CA PRO A 198 -52.05 -15.53 23.48
C PRO A 198 -53.33 -14.90 24.06
N SER A 199 -54.16 -14.39 23.16
CA SER A 199 -55.50 -13.88 23.46
C SER A 199 -56.32 -14.98 24.13
N GLN A 200 -56.65 -14.78 25.40
CA GLN A 200 -57.64 -15.60 26.09
C GLN A 200 -59.00 -15.35 25.44
N THR A 201 -59.51 -16.34 24.71
CA THR A 201 -60.92 -16.42 24.33
C THR A 201 -61.78 -16.47 25.59
N PRO A 202 -62.75 -15.56 25.78
CA PRO A 202 -63.70 -15.68 26.88
C PRO A 202 -64.67 -16.83 26.58
N ALA A 203 -64.77 -17.74 27.54
CA ALA A 203 -65.74 -18.82 27.55
C ALA A 203 -67.08 -18.35 28.13
N GLY A 204 -68.18 -18.71 27.47
CA GLY A 204 -69.52 -18.85 28.06
C GLY A 204 -70.38 -17.60 28.07
#